data_AF-A0A6V7L5Z9-F1
#
_entry.id   AF-A0A6V7L5Z9-F1
#
_cell.length_a   1.000
_cell.length_b   1.000
_cell.length_c   1.000
_cell.angle_alpha   90.00
_cell.angle_beta   90.00
_cell.angle_gamma   90.00
#
_symmetry.space_group_name_H-M   'P 1'
#
loop_
_entity.id
_entity.type
_entity.pdbx_description
1 polymer ?
#
loop_
_entity_poly.entity_id
_entity_poly.type
_entity_poly.pdbx_seq_one_letter_code
_entity_poly.pdbx_strand_id
1 'polypeptide(L)' 'MPHVTRKWELFPGRNRFCCDGRIMMAPQTGVFYITVCLIVGTSALFFAF' A
#
# COMPACT_ATOMS: atom_id res chain seq x y z
N MET A 1 -0.59 1.81 30.23
CA MET A 1 0.64 2.03 29.44
C MET A 1 0.39 3.26 28.58
N PRO A 2 1.21 4.32 28.64
CA PRO A 2 0.97 5.50 27.82
C PRO A 2 1.07 5.11 26.34
N HIS A 3 -0.03 5.27 25.61
CA HIS A 3 -0.07 5.05 24.16
C HIS A 3 0.82 6.13 23.54
N VAL A 4 2.04 5.78 23.15
CA VAL A 4 2.92 6.69 22.40
C VAL A 4 2.25 6.89 21.05
N THR A 5 1.47 7.97 20.91
CA THR A 5 0.85 8.36 19.65
C THR A 5 1.97 8.60 18.64
N ARG A 6 2.12 7.68 17.69
CA ARG A 6 3.26 7.74 16.78
C ARG A 6 3.04 8.89 15.79
N LYS A 7 4.12 9.56 15.36
CA LYS A 7 4.04 10.69 14.40
C LYS A 7 3.22 10.38 13.13
N TRP A 8 3.14 9.11 12.71
CA TRP A 8 2.32 8.66 11.59
C TRP A 8 0.80 8.66 11.86
N GLU A 9 0.36 8.60 13.13
CA GLU A 9 -1.04 8.81 13.55
C GLU A 9 -1.41 10.29 13.62
N LEU A 10 -0.45 11.14 14.01
CA LEU A 10 -0.63 12.59 14.16
C LEU A 10 -0.68 13.33 12.82
N PHE A 11 0.05 12.83 11.82
CA PHE A 11 -0.01 13.31 10.45
C PHE A 11 -0.49 12.18 9.54
N PRO A 12 -1.79 11.82 9.58
CA PRO A 12 -2.39 10.99 8.57
C PRO A 12 -2.48 11.87 7.32
N GLY A 13 -1.34 12.03 6.64
CA GLY A 13 -1.37 12.50 5.26
C GLY A 13 -2.27 11.58 4.44
N ARG A 14 -2.43 11.87 3.16
CA ARG A 14 -3.33 11.08 2.31
C ARG A 14 -2.89 9.58 2.17
N ASN A 15 -1.78 9.14 2.75
CA ASN A 15 -1.38 7.74 2.80
C ASN A 15 -2.02 7.00 3.98
N ARG A 16 -2.53 5.77 3.74
CA ARG A 16 -2.93 4.87 4.81
C ARG A 16 -1.70 4.12 5.33
N PHE A 17 -1.52 4.08 6.63
CA PHE A 17 -0.46 3.29 7.26
C PHE A 17 -1.06 1.97 7.77
N CYS A 18 -0.43 0.84 7.43
CA CYS A 18 -0.82 -0.49 7.91
C CYS A 18 0.37 -1.11 8.66
N CYS A 19 0.10 -2.01 9.62
CA CYS A 19 1.11 -2.65 10.49
C CYS A 19 2.01 -1.65 11.26
N ASP A 20 1.46 -0.90 12.22
CA ASP A 20 2.23 -0.02 13.13
C ASP A 20 3.07 1.08 12.43
N GLY A 21 2.68 1.43 11.19
CA GLY A 21 3.42 2.39 10.35
C GLY A 21 4.49 1.78 9.45
N ARG A 22 4.68 0.46 9.44
CA ARG A 22 5.67 -0.20 8.55
C ARG A 22 5.28 -0.22 7.09
N ILE A 23 3.98 -0.33 6.81
CA ILE A 23 3.47 -0.41 5.46
C ILE A 23 2.79 0.91 5.14
N MET A 24 3.37 1.67 4.22
CA MET A 24 2.83 2.94 3.74
C MET A 24 2.04 2.67 2.45
N MET A 25 0.71 2.68 2.54
CA MET A 25 -0.19 2.56 1.39
C MET A 25 -0.55 3.94 0.85
N ALA A 26 -0.48 4.11 -0.46
CA ALA A 26 -0.94 5.32 -1.12
C ALA A 26 -2.46 5.53 -0.89
N PRO A 27 -2.97 6.78 -0.93
CA PRO A 27 -4.41 7.08 -0.84
C PRO A 27 -5.27 6.31 -1.83
N GLN A 28 -4.68 6.06 -2.99
CA GLN A 28 -5.32 5.55 -4.19
C GLN A 28 -5.15 4.03 -4.21
N THR A 29 -5.71 3.33 -3.22
CA THR A 29 -5.55 1.87 -3.11
C THR A 29 -6.01 1.15 -4.39
N GLY A 30 -7.00 1.70 -5.10
CA GLY A 30 -7.48 1.18 -6.38
C GLY A 30 -6.40 1.18 -7.49
N VAL A 31 -5.64 2.27 -7.64
CA VAL A 31 -4.59 2.34 -8.67
C VAL A 31 -3.49 1.32 -8.40
N PHE A 32 -3.11 1.16 -7.12
CA PHE A 32 -2.12 0.15 -6.72
C PHE A 32 -2.55 -1.26 -7.11
N TYR A 33 -3.79 -1.65 -6.79
CA TYR A 33 -4.31 -2.96 -7.18
C TYR A 33 -4.36 -3.14 -8.69
N ILE A 34 -4.78 -2.13 -9.45
CA ILE A 34 -4.79 -2.19 -10.92
C ILE A 34 -3.38 -2.40 -11.46
N THR A 35 -2.39 -1.63 -10.98
CA THR A 35 -0.99 -1.77 -11.41
C THR A 35 -0.44 -3.16 -11.09
N VAL A 36 -0.70 -3.69 -9.89
CA VAL A 36 -0.27 -5.05 -9.50
C VAL A 36 -0.93 -6.10 -10.40
N CYS A 37 -2.24 -6.02 -10.61
CA CYS A 37 -2.95 -6.93 -11.50
C CYS A 37 -2.42 -6.87 -12.93
N LEU A 38 -2.15 -5.68 -13.46
CA LEU A 38 -1.57 -5.53 -14.80
C LEU A 38 -0.20 -6.19 -14.89
N ILE A 39 0.70 -5.91 -13.95
CA ILE A 39 2.06 -6.47 -13.94
C ILE A 39 2.00 -8.00 -13.86
N VAL A 40 1.22 -8.54 -12.92
CA VAL A 40 1.09 -10.00 -12.76
C VAL A 40 0.46 -10.62 -14.00
N GLY A 41 -0.59 -10.01 -14.55
CA GLY A 41 -1.27 -10.50 -15.75
C GLY A 41 -0.36 -10.50 -16.98
N THR A 42 0.33 -9.39 -17.25
CA THR A 42 1.25 -9.31 -18.40
C THR A 42 2.44 -10.25 -18.25
N SER A 43 2.99 -10.38 -17.03
CA SER A 43 4.09 -11.30 -16.75
C SER A 43 3.64 -12.75 -16.96
N ALA A 44 2.49 -13.14 -16.41
CA ALA A 44 1.96 -14.49 -16.55
C ALA A 44 1.68 -14.82 -18.02
N LEU A 45 1.12 -13.87 -18.78
CA LEU A 45 0.87 -14.05 -20.21
C LEU A 45 2.18 -14.21 -21.00
N PHE A 46 3.22 -13.43 -20.67
CA PHE A 46 4.55 -13.54 -21.28
C PHE A 46 5.27 -14.86 -20.96
N PHE A 47 5.06 -15.43 -19.76
CA PHE A 47 5.67 -16.72 -19.43
C PHE A 47 4.86 -17.92 -19.95
N ALA A 48 3.56 -17.75 -20.16
CA ALA A 48 2.68 -18.81 -20.65
C ALA A 48 2.73 -18.97 -22.18
N PHE A 49 3.07 -17.92 -22.92
CA PHE A 49 3.21 -17.90 -24.38
C PHE A 49 4.66 -17.63 -24.80
#